data_AF-A0A955TWL3-F1
#
_entry.id   AF-A0A955TWL3-F1
#
_cell.length_a   1.000
_cell.length_b   1.000
_cell.length_c   1.000
_cell.angle_alpha   90.00
_cell.angle_beta   90.00
_cell.angle_gamma   90.00
#
_symmetry.space_group_name_H-M   'P 1'
#
loop_
_entity.id
_entity.type
_entity.pdbx_description
1 polymer ?
#
loop_
_entity_poly.entity_id
_entity_poly.type
_entity_poly.pdbx_seq_one_letter_code
_entity_poly.pdbx_strand_id
1 'polypeptide(L)'
;MSLHSSNYSPRLLAFLSLLIPGLGLFIRGHTRQAIQTVFISVVLALTVWWSRNWGGAGTQIFAGILFFLPWWTFQSYHASLPIPLSIVATWNRVWERGLDIRYLGGLFLFSAVMDLSIILGNPDYQLQVFCTRPGGILGLLTKLQSPFFHVLIGYGFLRLVRWGLSAYLVYASYGLMNALANFACEGYGRIRMVFFLTLLVFTLYVFMRRKCFGQKSQEGLSRA
;
A
#
# COMPACT_ATOMS: atom_id res chain seq x y z
N MET A 1 -21.75 -30.91 -10.83
CA MET A 1 -21.73 -29.44 -10.67
C MET A 1 -20.84 -28.91 -11.79
N SER A 2 -21.44 -28.34 -12.83
CA SER A 2 -20.79 -28.08 -14.13
C SER A 2 -19.70 -27.02 -14.00
N LEU A 3 -18.46 -27.40 -14.32
CA LEU A 3 -17.33 -26.50 -14.54
C LEU A 3 -17.52 -25.79 -15.88
N HIS A 4 -18.41 -24.80 -15.93
CA HIS A 4 -18.40 -23.86 -17.05
C HIS A 4 -17.14 -23.01 -16.93
N SER A 5 -16.10 -23.38 -17.68
CA SER A 5 -14.97 -22.51 -17.96
C SER A 5 -15.50 -21.30 -18.72
N SER A 6 -15.78 -20.21 -18.01
CA SER A 6 -16.17 -18.98 -18.65
C SER A 6 -15.05 -18.52 -19.60
N ASN A 7 -15.35 -18.24 -20.87
CA ASN A 7 -14.36 -17.80 -21.89
C ASN A 7 -13.75 -16.41 -21.63
N TYR A 8 -13.96 -15.82 -20.45
CA TYR A 8 -13.49 -14.48 -20.14
C TYR A 8 -12.02 -14.49 -19.71
N SER A 9 -11.26 -13.53 -20.23
CA SER A 9 -9.88 -13.29 -19.81
C SER A 9 -9.83 -12.93 -18.31
N PRO A 10 -8.90 -13.52 -17.53
CA PRO A 10 -8.64 -13.15 -16.14
C PRO A 10 -8.46 -11.65 -15.91
N ARG A 11 -7.87 -10.95 -16.89
CA ARG A 11 -7.64 -9.50 -16.83
C ARG A 11 -8.95 -8.72 -16.93
N LEU A 12 -9.85 -9.15 -17.81
CA LEU A 12 -11.17 -8.54 -17.95
C LEU A 12 -11.97 -8.70 -16.66
N LEU A 13 -11.96 -9.89 -16.06
CA LEU A 13 -12.67 -10.18 -14.82
C LEU A 13 -12.15 -9.33 -13.65
N ALA A 14 -10.82 -9.18 -13.54
CA ALA A 14 -10.19 -8.30 -12.58
C ALA A 14 -10.61 -6.84 -12.78
N PHE A 15 -10.62 -6.38 -14.03
CA PHE A 15 -11.02 -5.03 -14.40
C PHE A 15 -12.50 -4.76 -14.08
N LEU A 16 -13.39 -5.70 -14.39
CA LEU A 16 -14.81 -5.57 -14.05
C LEU A 16 -15.01 -5.53 -12.54
N SER A 17 -14.31 -6.38 -11.78
CA SER A 17 -14.31 -6.32 -10.32
C SER A 17 -13.70 -5.04 -9.76
N LEU A 18 -12.73 -4.44 -10.45
CA LEU A 18 -12.14 -3.16 -10.08
C LEU A 18 -13.15 -2.01 -10.19
N LEU A 19 -14.05 -2.06 -11.19
CA LEU A 19 -15.12 -1.08 -11.36
C LEU A 19 -16.28 -1.31 -10.38
N ILE A 20 -16.73 -2.57 -10.25
CA ILE A 20 -17.84 -2.96 -9.40
C ILE A 20 -17.44 -4.20 -8.59
N PRO A 21 -17.34 -4.13 -7.25
CA PRO A 21 -16.89 -5.25 -6.43
C PRO A 21 -17.67 -6.53 -6.69
N GLY A 22 -16.95 -7.62 -6.89
CA GLY A 22 -17.56 -8.94 -7.11
C GLY A 22 -18.19 -9.15 -8.50
N LEU A 23 -18.20 -8.17 -9.40
CA LEU A 23 -18.80 -8.32 -10.73
C LEU A 23 -18.12 -9.41 -11.56
N GLY A 24 -16.78 -9.49 -11.54
CA GLY A 24 -16.04 -10.56 -12.21
C GLY A 24 -16.37 -11.95 -11.65
N LEU A 25 -16.66 -12.06 -10.35
CA LEU A 25 -17.09 -13.33 -9.74
C LEU A 25 -18.53 -13.69 -10.13
N PHE A 26 -19.41 -12.69 -10.20
CA PHE A 26 -20.81 -12.86 -10.58
C PHE A 26 -20.96 -13.37 -12.02
N ILE A 27 -20.26 -12.76 -12.97
CA ILE A 27 -20.27 -13.16 -14.40
C ILE A 27 -19.83 -14.62 -14.59
N ARG A 28 -18.99 -15.13 -13.69
CA ARG A 28 -18.50 -16.50 -13.71
C ARG A 28 -19.40 -17.51 -13.00
N GLY A 29 -20.54 -17.08 -12.49
CA GLY A 29 -21.47 -17.93 -11.73
C GLY A 29 -21.05 -18.17 -10.28
N HIS A 30 -20.05 -17.47 -9.74
CA HIS A 30 -19.66 -17.56 -8.33
C HIS A 30 -20.47 -16.61 -7.44
N THR A 31 -21.80 -16.67 -7.54
CA THR A 31 -22.75 -15.72 -6.93
C THR A 31 -22.55 -15.56 -5.42
N ARG A 32 -22.31 -16.66 -4.68
CA ARG A 32 -22.07 -16.60 -3.23
C ARG A 32 -20.84 -15.75 -2.88
N GLN A 33 -19.73 -15.94 -3.60
CA GLN A 33 -18.50 -15.17 -3.37
C GLN A 33 -18.65 -13.72 -3.83
N ALA A 34 -19.41 -13.47 -4.90
CA ALA A 34 -19.73 -12.12 -5.37
C ALA A 34 -20.54 -11.34 -4.30
N ILE A 35 -21.59 -11.95 -3.74
CA ILE A 35 -22.40 -11.34 -2.66
C ILE A 35 -21.54 -11.04 -1.42
N GLN A 36 -20.70 -11.99 -1.00
CA GLN A 36 -19.76 -11.77 0.11
C GLN A 36 -18.83 -10.59 -0.18
N THR A 37 -18.32 -10.50 -1.41
CA THR A 37 -17.43 -9.43 -1.84
C THR A 37 -18.12 -8.07 -1.78
N VAL A 38 -19.34 -7.97 -2.30
CA VAL A 38 -20.15 -6.74 -2.25
C VAL A 38 -20.44 -6.36 -0.81
N PHE A 39 -20.87 -7.31 0.03
CA PHE A 39 -21.19 -7.07 1.44
C PHE A 39 -19.98 -6.49 2.20
N ILE A 40 -18.81 -7.13 2.11
CA ILE A 40 -17.59 -6.63 2.76
C ILE A 40 -17.22 -5.24 2.23
N SER A 41 -17.34 -5.02 0.92
CA SER A 41 -17.03 -3.72 0.30
C SER A 41 -17.94 -2.61 0.83
N VAL A 42 -19.24 -2.88 0.96
CA VAL A 42 -20.22 -1.92 1.51
C VAL A 42 -19.92 -1.63 2.97
N VAL A 43 -19.67 -2.67 3.79
CA VAL A 43 -19.32 -2.49 5.20
C VAL A 43 -18.06 -1.62 5.34
N LEU A 44 -16.99 -1.92 4.60
CA LEU A 44 -15.75 -1.13 4.63
C LEU A 44 -15.96 0.30 4.13
N ALA A 45 -16.75 0.50 3.07
CA ALA A 45 -17.07 1.84 2.57
C ALA A 45 -17.80 2.67 3.62
N LEU A 46 -18.79 2.08 4.31
CA LEU A 46 -19.52 2.72 5.38
C LEU A 46 -18.62 3.01 6.58
N THR A 47 -17.73 2.09 6.97
CA THR A 47 -16.75 2.32 8.05
C THR A 47 -15.79 3.46 7.70
N VAL A 48 -15.25 3.49 6.49
CA VAL A 48 -14.37 4.58 6.04
C VAL A 48 -15.12 5.90 5.99
N TRP A 49 -16.35 5.92 5.46
CA TRP A 49 -17.19 7.10 5.45
C TRP A 49 -17.46 7.61 6.87
N TRP A 50 -17.81 6.72 7.80
CA TRP A 50 -18.07 7.06 9.19
C TRP A 50 -16.84 7.58 9.94
N SER A 51 -15.64 7.09 9.60
CA SER A 51 -14.38 7.54 10.22
C SER A 51 -14.11 9.04 10.07
N ARG A 52 -14.74 9.70 9.08
CA ARG A 52 -14.70 11.16 8.92
C ARG A 52 -15.19 11.88 10.16
N ASN A 53 -16.17 11.34 10.87
CA ASN A 53 -16.77 11.98 12.05
C ASN A 53 -15.79 12.07 13.24
N TRP A 54 -14.69 11.32 13.21
CA TRP A 54 -13.76 11.22 14.35
C TRP A 54 -12.55 12.15 14.19
N GLY A 55 -12.13 12.44 12.95
CA GLY A 55 -10.93 13.26 12.71
C GLY A 55 -10.92 14.01 11.38
N GLY A 56 -12.07 14.13 10.72
CA GLY A 56 -12.23 14.86 9.47
C GLY A 56 -11.75 14.09 8.24
N ALA A 57 -11.53 14.82 7.15
CA ALA A 57 -11.18 14.25 5.85
C ALA A 57 -9.84 13.47 5.86
N GLY A 58 -8.86 13.91 6.65
CA GLY A 58 -7.58 13.23 6.77
C GLY A 58 -7.71 11.80 7.31
N THR A 59 -8.52 11.61 8.37
CA THR A 59 -8.81 10.28 8.92
C THR A 59 -9.54 9.40 7.91
N GLN A 60 -10.50 9.96 7.18
CA GLN A 60 -11.22 9.25 6.12
C GLN A 60 -10.29 8.77 5.01
N ILE A 61 -9.42 9.64 4.50
CA ILE A 61 -8.44 9.29 3.46
C ILE A 61 -7.50 8.20 3.97
N PHE A 62 -6.97 8.37 5.18
CA PHE A 62 -6.07 7.41 5.80
C PHE A 62 -6.72 6.03 6.00
N ALA A 63 -7.95 5.99 6.52
CA ALA A 63 -8.72 4.75 6.66
C ALA A 63 -9.02 4.10 5.29
N GLY A 64 -9.29 4.93 4.27
CA GLY A 64 -9.47 4.46 2.89
C GLY A 64 -8.22 3.75 2.37
N ILE A 65 -7.04 4.34 2.56
CA ILE A 65 -5.75 3.75 2.13
C ILE A 65 -5.42 2.48 2.92
N LEU A 66 -5.76 2.43 4.22
CA LEU A 66 -5.43 1.31 5.10
C LEU A 66 -6.36 0.10 4.98
N PHE A 67 -7.65 0.32 4.71
CA PHE A 67 -8.65 -0.76 4.79
C PHE A 67 -9.34 -0.98 3.45
N PHE A 68 -9.87 0.09 2.86
CA PHE A 68 -10.69 -0.02 1.67
C PHE A 68 -9.88 -0.34 0.42
N LEU A 69 -8.78 0.38 0.18
CA LEU A 69 -7.94 0.18 -1.00
C LEU A 69 -7.25 -1.21 -1.03
N PRO A 70 -6.71 -1.75 0.09
CA PRO A 70 -6.20 -3.12 0.13
C PRO A 70 -7.30 -4.15 -0.15
N TRP A 71 -8.49 -3.95 0.41
CA TRP A 71 -9.63 -4.83 0.11
C TRP A 71 -10.03 -4.76 -1.37
N TRP A 72 -10.08 -3.56 -1.94
CA TRP A 72 -10.49 -3.33 -3.32
C TRP A 72 -9.54 -4.00 -4.32
N THR A 73 -8.23 -3.92 -4.05
CA THR A 73 -7.20 -4.63 -4.81
C THR A 73 -7.27 -6.14 -4.59
N PHE A 74 -7.47 -6.58 -3.35
CA PHE A 74 -7.64 -8.00 -3.01
C PHE A 74 -8.80 -8.65 -3.77
N GLN A 75 -9.99 -8.06 -3.76
CA GLN A 75 -11.16 -8.66 -4.41
C GLN A 75 -11.03 -8.65 -5.96
N SER A 76 -10.35 -7.65 -6.52
CA SER A 76 -10.00 -7.62 -7.94
C SER A 76 -9.04 -8.77 -8.30
N TYR A 77 -8.03 -9.00 -7.46
CA TYR A 77 -7.12 -10.14 -7.61
C TYR A 77 -7.85 -11.48 -7.46
N HIS A 78 -8.75 -11.60 -6.47
CA HIS A 78 -9.55 -12.81 -6.27
C HIS A 78 -10.38 -13.17 -7.50
N ALA A 79 -11.02 -12.18 -8.13
CA ALA A 79 -11.77 -12.38 -9.38
C ALA A 79 -10.90 -12.78 -10.57
N SER A 80 -9.61 -12.38 -10.56
CA SER A 80 -8.63 -12.72 -11.60
C SER A 80 -8.12 -14.16 -11.52
N LEU A 81 -8.36 -14.88 -10.42
CA LEU A 81 -7.85 -16.25 -10.28
C LEU A 81 -8.53 -17.20 -11.27
N PRO A 82 -7.79 -18.09 -11.95
CA PRO A 82 -8.39 -19.06 -12.88
C PRO A 82 -9.47 -19.92 -12.22
N ILE A 83 -9.31 -20.26 -10.94
CA ILE A 83 -10.33 -20.91 -10.12
C ILE A 83 -10.47 -20.07 -8.84
N PRO A 84 -11.56 -19.32 -8.66
CA PRO A 84 -11.80 -18.53 -7.46
C PRO A 84 -11.86 -19.43 -6.22
N LEU A 85 -10.82 -19.33 -5.40
CA LEU A 85 -10.72 -20.04 -4.12
C LEU A 85 -11.64 -19.39 -3.07
N SER A 86 -11.69 -19.92 -1.86
CA SER A 86 -12.28 -19.18 -0.74
C SER A 86 -11.48 -17.90 -0.47
N ILE A 87 -12.10 -16.92 0.22
CA ILE A 87 -11.43 -15.68 0.64
C ILE A 87 -10.18 -16.02 1.47
N VAL A 88 -10.29 -16.98 2.40
CA VAL A 88 -9.17 -17.43 3.26
C VAL A 88 -8.04 -18.03 2.44
N ALA A 89 -8.35 -18.93 1.49
CA ALA A 89 -7.33 -19.52 0.64
C ALA A 89 -6.67 -18.49 -0.29
N THR A 90 -7.43 -17.51 -0.77
CA THR A 90 -6.89 -16.39 -1.57
C THR A 90 -5.99 -15.51 -0.73
N TRP A 91 -6.35 -15.25 0.53
CA TRP A 91 -5.51 -14.52 1.48
C TRP A 91 -4.20 -15.24 1.79
N ASN A 92 -4.25 -16.55 2.04
CA ASN A 92 -3.04 -17.35 2.23
C ASN A 92 -2.11 -17.25 1.01
N ARG A 93 -2.67 -17.31 -0.20
CA ARG A 93 -1.89 -17.13 -1.43
C ARG A 93 -1.29 -15.73 -1.56
N VAL A 94 -2.01 -14.68 -1.18
CA VAL A 94 -1.50 -13.29 -1.13
C VAL A 94 -0.31 -13.20 -0.19
N TRP A 95 -0.46 -13.79 1.00
CA TRP A 95 0.56 -13.84 2.04
C TRP A 95 1.81 -14.61 1.60
N GLU A 96 1.65 -15.82 1.07
CA GLU A 96 2.75 -16.67 0.59
C GLU A 96 3.53 -16.02 -0.55
N ARG A 97 2.85 -15.32 -1.45
CA ARG A 97 3.46 -14.67 -2.62
C ARG A 97 3.98 -13.26 -2.35
N GLY A 98 3.80 -12.73 -1.14
CA GLY A 98 4.21 -11.37 -0.81
C GLY A 98 3.47 -10.30 -1.60
N LEU A 99 2.23 -10.54 -2.03
CA LEU A 99 1.47 -9.58 -2.84
C LEU A 99 1.07 -8.34 -2.04
N ASP A 100 0.89 -8.50 -0.73
CA ASP A 100 0.73 -7.41 0.24
C ASP A 100 1.96 -6.49 0.30
N ILE A 101 3.18 -7.05 0.28
CA ILE A 101 4.42 -6.26 0.22
C ILE A 101 4.54 -5.54 -1.12
N ARG A 102 4.17 -6.20 -2.23
CA ARG A 102 4.12 -5.55 -3.54
C ARG A 102 3.10 -4.43 -3.59
N TYR A 103 1.95 -4.61 -2.95
CA TYR A 103 0.95 -3.55 -2.78
C TYR A 103 1.54 -2.34 -2.04
N LEU A 104 2.26 -2.55 -0.92
CA LEU A 104 2.99 -1.48 -0.25
C LEU A 104 4.04 -0.83 -1.17
N GLY A 105 4.72 -1.62 -2.00
CA GLY A 105 5.64 -1.10 -3.01
C GLY A 105 4.96 -0.17 -4.02
N GLY A 106 3.76 -0.55 -4.49
CA GLY A 106 2.94 0.31 -5.34
C GLY A 106 2.52 1.60 -4.65
N LEU A 107 2.14 1.54 -3.37
CA LEU A 107 1.84 2.73 -2.58
C LEU A 107 3.06 3.64 -2.41
N PHE A 108 4.25 3.09 -2.22
CA PHE A 108 5.49 3.87 -2.18
C PHE A 108 5.75 4.61 -3.49
N LEU A 109 5.58 3.95 -4.64
CA LEU A 109 5.72 4.63 -5.94
C LEU A 109 4.67 5.74 -6.12
N PHE A 110 3.43 5.50 -5.71
CA PHE A 110 2.39 6.52 -5.73
C PHE A 110 2.76 7.71 -4.81
N SER A 111 3.25 7.44 -3.60
CA SER A 111 3.73 8.49 -2.70
C SER A 111 4.88 9.29 -3.29
N ALA A 112 5.80 8.68 -4.05
CA ALA A 112 6.86 9.42 -4.74
C ALA A 112 6.31 10.44 -5.75
N VAL A 113 5.29 10.05 -6.52
CA VAL A 113 4.62 10.96 -7.47
C VAL A 113 3.91 12.09 -6.72
N MET A 114 3.25 11.77 -5.60
CA MET A 114 2.58 12.77 -4.77
C MET A 114 3.58 13.76 -4.15
N ASP A 115 4.70 13.27 -3.62
CA ASP A 115 5.77 14.10 -3.06
C ASP A 115 6.31 15.07 -4.11
N LEU A 116 6.63 14.58 -5.31
CA LEU A 116 7.11 15.42 -6.41
C LEU A 116 6.07 16.48 -6.80
N SER A 117 4.80 16.10 -6.87
CA SER A 117 3.71 17.04 -7.18
C SER A 117 3.57 18.13 -6.12
N ILE A 118 3.70 17.78 -4.84
CA ILE A 118 3.65 18.75 -3.73
C ILE A 118 4.86 19.69 -3.77
N ILE A 119 6.06 19.15 -4.02
CA ILE A 119 7.29 19.94 -4.11
C ILE A 119 7.22 20.94 -5.27
N LEU A 120 6.73 20.50 -6.43
CA LEU A 120 6.57 21.36 -7.61
C LEU A 120 5.47 22.41 -7.41
N GLY A 121 4.37 22.05 -6.75
CA GLY A 121 3.28 22.97 -6.46
C GLY A 121 3.58 23.96 -5.33
N ASN A 122 4.57 23.68 -4.48
CA ASN A 122 4.91 24.50 -3.30
C ASN A 122 6.44 24.65 -3.17
N PRO A 123 7.10 25.38 -4.09
CA PRO A 123 8.56 25.51 -4.09
C PRO A 123 9.10 26.17 -2.81
N ASP A 124 8.34 27.05 -2.17
CA ASP A 124 8.75 27.78 -0.97
C ASP A 124 8.52 27.00 0.34
N TYR A 125 7.79 25.89 0.31
CA TYR A 125 7.52 25.08 1.49
C TYR A 125 8.81 24.55 2.11
N GLN A 126 9.10 24.80 3.37
CA GLN A 126 10.33 24.30 4.01
C GLN A 126 10.03 23.06 4.85
N LEU A 127 10.63 21.92 4.50
CA LEU A 127 10.49 20.70 5.27
C LEU A 127 11.30 20.80 6.55
N GLN A 128 10.66 20.49 7.67
CA GLN A 128 11.33 20.48 8.94
C GLN A 128 12.10 19.18 9.16
N VAL A 129 13.41 19.32 9.38
CA VAL A 129 14.34 18.21 9.58
C VAL A 129 15.21 18.48 10.79
N PHE A 130 15.15 17.59 11.78
CA PHE A 130 15.89 17.69 13.04
C PHE A 130 15.82 19.09 13.66
N CYS A 131 14.60 19.62 13.82
CA CYS A 131 14.33 20.94 14.38
C CYS A 131 14.84 22.14 13.56
N THR A 132 15.32 21.90 12.34
CA THR A 132 15.79 22.93 11.41
C THR A 132 14.94 22.97 10.14
N ARG A 133 14.98 24.10 9.43
CA ARG A 133 14.31 24.30 8.14
C ARG A 133 15.34 24.74 7.11
N PRO A 134 16.08 23.79 6.51
CA PRO A 134 17.13 24.14 5.55
C PRO A 134 16.53 24.86 4.33
N GLY A 135 17.14 25.98 3.95
CA GLY A 135 16.79 26.74 2.76
C GLY A 135 17.69 26.43 1.57
N GLY A 136 17.42 27.06 0.42
CA GLY A 136 18.25 26.98 -0.79
C GLY A 136 18.42 25.54 -1.30
N ILE A 137 19.65 25.21 -1.74
CA ILE A 137 20.00 23.90 -2.29
C ILE A 137 19.81 22.79 -1.25
N LEU A 138 20.19 23.04 0.00
CA LEU A 138 20.01 22.06 1.09
C LEU A 138 18.54 21.75 1.30
N GLY A 139 17.68 22.78 1.32
CA GLY A 139 16.23 22.60 1.40
C GLY A 139 15.67 21.78 0.24
N LEU A 140 16.14 22.01 -0.98
CA LEU A 140 15.75 21.22 -2.15
C LEU A 140 16.17 19.75 -2.03
N LEU A 141 17.42 19.49 -1.64
CA LEU A 141 17.93 18.13 -1.44
C LEU A 141 17.15 17.39 -0.35
N THR A 142 16.84 18.08 0.76
CA THR A 142 16.02 17.54 1.83
C THR A 142 14.62 17.15 1.36
N LYS A 143 14.00 17.95 0.48
CA LYS A 143 12.70 17.61 -0.12
C LYS A 143 12.80 16.40 -1.05
N LEU A 144 13.81 16.36 -1.91
CA LEU A 144 14.01 15.29 -2.90
C LEU A 144 14.39 13.95 -2.29
N GLN A 145 14.89 13.95 -1.06
CA GLN A 145 15.19 12.73 -0.32
C GLN A 145 13.97 11.80 -0.23
N SER A 146 12.78 12.33 0.11
CA SER A 146 11.56 11.52 0.26
C SER A 146 11.15 10.78 -1.01
N PRO A 147 10.90 11.47 -2.16
CA PRO A 147 10.51 10.78 -3.39
C PRO A 147 11.60 9.83 -3.90
N PHE A 148 12.89 10.14 -3.70
CA PHE A 148 13.99 9.24 -4.05
C PHE A 148 13.89 7.91 -3.30
N PHE A 149 13.77 7.95 -1.97
CA PHE A 149 13.63 6.73 -1.16
C PHE A 149 12.32 6.02 -1.45
N HIS A 150 11.21 6.74 -1.68
CA HIS A 150 9.94 6.15 -2.06
C HIS A 150 10.03 5.37 -3.39
N VAL A 151 10.73 5.88 -4.42
CA VAL A 151 10.98 5.12 -5.66
C VAL A 151 11.83 3.89 -5.40
N LEU A 152 12.93 4.05 -4.67
CA LEU A 152 13.89 2.99 -4.37
C LEU A 152 13.20 1.84 -3.61
N ILE A 153 12.49 2.17 -2.53
CA ILE A 153 11.71 1.22 -1.71
C ILE A 153 10.60 0.60 -2.55
N GLY A 154 9.84 1.41 -3.29
CA GLY A 154 8.71 0.94 -4.10
C GLY A 154 9.14 -0.10 -5.12
N TYR A 155 10.20 0.17 -5.87
CA TYR A 155 10.79 -0.79 -6.81
C TYR A 155 11.32 -2.04 -6.09
N GLY A 156 12.03 -1.85 -4.97
CA GLY A 156 12.56 -2.94 -4.15
C GLY A 156 11.48 -3.89 -3.64
N PHE A 157 10.34 -3.35 -3.21
CA PHE A 157 9.18 -4.10 -2.71
C PHE A 157 8.41 -4.80 -3.82
N LEU A 158 8.21 -4.15 -4.98
CA LEU A 158 7.57 -4.78 -6.15
C LEU A 158 8.37 -6.00 -6.65
N ARG A 159 9.71 -5.91 -6.60
CA ARG A 159 10.62 -6.99 -6.99
C ARG A 159 10.95 -7.97 -5.85
N LEU A 160 10.53 -7.67 -4.62
CA LEU A 160 10.85 -8.43 -3.41
C LEU A 160 12.37 -8.70 -3.27
N VAL A 161 13.21 -7.70 -3.57
CA VAL A 161 14.67 -7.82 -3.51
C VAL A 161 15.21 -7.38 -2.16
N ARG A 162 16.25 -8.06 -1.67
CA ARG A 162 16.80 -7.85 -0.31
C ARG A 162 17.20 -6.41 -0.01
N TRP A 163 17.82 -5.73 -0.98
CA TRP A 163 18.22 -4.33 -0.80
C TRP A 163 17.01 -3.40 -0.61
N GLY A 164 15.82 -3.76 -1.11
CA GLY A 164 14.59 -2.99 -0.92
C GLY A 164 14.17 -2.91 0.55
N LEU A 165 14.33 -4.01 1.28
CA LEU A 165 14.13 -4.04 2.73
C LEU A 165 15.15 -3.16 3.45
N SER A 166 16.43 -3.22 3.06
CA SER A 166 17.48 -2.37 3.64
C SER A 166 17.20 -0.88 3.40
N ALA A 167 16.84 -0.50 2.18
CA ALA A 167 16.46 0.88 1.85
C ALA A 167 15.27 1.37 2.70
N TYR A 168 14.26 0.50 2.87
CA TYR A 168 13.12 0.79 3.73
C TYR A 168 13.51 0.99 5.18
N LEU A 169 14.31 0.08 5.76
CA LEU A 169 14.72 0.17 7.15
C LEU A 169 15.56 1.43 7.43
N VAL A 170 16.50 1.77 6.54
CA VAL A 170 17.29 3.01 6.65
C VAL A 170 16.37 4.24 6.63
N TYR A 171 15.43 4.29 5.68
CA TYR A 171 14.52 5.43 5.55
C TYR A 171 13.52 5.51 6.71
N ALA A 172 13.03 4.38 7.20
CA ALA A 172 12.15 4.31 8.36
C ALA A 172 12.87 4.76 9.64
N SER A 173 14.12 4.33 9.85
CA SER A 173 14.96 4.81 10.96
C SER A 173 15.16 6.32 10.89
N TYR A 174 15.47 6.87 9.71
CA TYR A 174 15.57 8.32 9.51
C TYR A 174 14.25 9.02 9.87
N GLY A 175 13.11 8.52 9.38
CA GLY A 175 11.79 9.09 9.66
C GLY A 175 11.43 9.08 11.14
N LEU A 176 11.73 7.98 11.86
CA LEU A 176 11.51 7.87 13.30
C LEU A 176 12.41 8.83 14.09
N MET A 177 13.70 8.91 13.76
CA MET A 177 14.63 9.84 14.40
C MET A 177 14.21 11.30 14.17
N ASN A 178 13.82 11.64 12.95
CA ASN A 178 13.35 12.99 12.63
C ASN A 178 12.05 13.33 13.38
N ALA A 179 11.10 12.40 13.45
CA ALA A 179 9.86 12.58 14.21
C ALA A 179 10.12 12.78 15.71
N LEU A 180 11.02 11.98 16.30
CA LEU A 180 11.41 12.10 17.70
C LEU A 180 12.12 13.42 18.00
N ALA A 181 13.07 13.82 17.15
CA ALA A 181 13.76 15.10 17.32
C ALA A 181 12.78 16.28 17.26
N ASN A 182 11.90 16.29 16.24
CA ASN A 182 10.89 17.34 16.12
C ASN A 182 9.87 17.33 17.28
N PHE A 183 9.52 16.16 17.81
CA PHE A 183 8.69 16.05 19.01
C PHE A 183 9.39 16.62 20.24
N ALA A 184 10.69 16.36 20.40
CA ALA A 184 11.47 16.89 21.52
C ALA A 184 11.61 18.43 21.47
N CYS A 185 11.76 19.01 20.27
CA CYS A 185 11.94 20.45 20.13
C CYS A 185 10.63 21.26 20.14
N GLU A 186 9.58 20.75 19.48
CA GLU A 186 8.33 21.50 19.29
C GLU A 186 7.14 20.93 20.07
N GLY A 187 7.34 19.82 20.77
CA GLY A 187 6.28 19.15 21.51
C GLY A 187 5.26 18.45 20.62
N TYR A 188 4.06 18.28 21.17
CA TYR A 188 2.99 17.50 20.57
C TYR A 188 2.50 18.11 19.25
N GLY A 189 2.51 17.30 18.19
CA GLY A 189 1.85 17.61 16.93
C GLY A 189 1.04 16.41 16.44
N ARG A 190 -0.28 16.57 16.26
CA ARG A 190 -1.19 15.49 15.88
C ARG A 190 -0.73 14.70 14.65
N ILE A 191 -0.37 15.41 13.57
CA ILE A 191 0.07 14.79 12.31
C ILE A 191 1.36 14.01 12.51
N ARG A 192 2.32 14.58 13.26
CA ARG A 192 3.61 13.92 13.56
C ARG A 192 3.42 12.64 14.37
N MET A 193 2.52 12.66 15.36
CA MET A 193 2.22 11.49 16.16
C MET A 193 1.56 10.38 15.33
N VAL A 194 0.60 10.73 14.47
CA VAL A 194 0.00 9.76 13.55
C VAL A 194 1.04 9.15 12.62
N PHE A 195 1.91 9.99 12.02
CA PHE A 195 3.01 9.51 11.18
C PHE A 195 3.96 8.58 11.95
N PHE A 196 4.37 8.95 13.15
CA PHE A 196 5.27 8.16 14.00
C PHE A 196 4.69 6.78 14.33
N LEU A 197 3.45 6.74 14.82
CA LEU A 197 2.78 5.48 15.18
C LEU A 197 2.57 4.60 13.95
N THR A 198 2.16 5.20 12.84
CA THR A 198 1.93 4.50 11.59
C THR A 198 3.23 3.90 11.05
N LEU A 199 4.31 4.70 11.06
CA LEU A 199 5.64 4.25 10.64
C LEU A 199 6.14 3.08 11.50
N LEU A 200 5.95 3.13 12.82
CA LEU A 200 6.29 2.02 13.72
C LEU A 200 5.53 0.73 13.36
N VAL A 201 4.21 0.83 13.21
CA VAL A 201 3.36 -0.33 12.88
C VAL A 201 3.73 -0.93 11.53
N PHE A 202 3.91 -0.10 10.50
CA PHE A 202 4.37 -0.58 9.19
C PHE A 202 5.77 -1.17 9.24
N THR A 203 6.68 -0.59 10.03
CA THR A 203 8.04 -1.11 10.15
C THR A 203 8.04 -2.49 10.79
N LEU A 204 7.26 -2.68 11.86
CA LEU A 204 7.09 -3.99 12.49
C LEU A 204 6.48 -4.99 11.49
N TYR A 205 5.43 -4.59 10.77
CA TYR A 205 4.80 -5.43 9.76
C TYR A 205 5.77 -5.87 8.66
N VAL A 206 6.48 -4.93 8.04
CA VAL A 206 7.47 -5.22 6.97
C VAL A 206 8.59 -6.11 7.52
N PHE A 207 9.05 -5.85 8.74
CA PHE A 207 10.08 -6.66 9.39
C PHE A 207 9.62 -8.10 9.67
N MET A 208 8.36 -8.30 10.05
CA MET A 208 7.76 -9.63 10.17
C MET A 208 7.71 -10.34 8.80
N ARG A 209 7.49 -9.58 7.72
CA ARG A 209 7.49 -10.06 6.33
C ARG A 209 8.86 -10.12 5.67
N ARG A 210 9.96 -9.92 6.41
CA ARG A 210 11.34 -9.93 5.86
C ARG A 210 11.69 -11.16 5.02
N LYS A 211 11.08 -12.33 5.32
CA LYS A 211 11.32 -13.59 4.59
C LYS A 211 10.86 -13.55 3.13
N CYS A 212 9.95 -12.64 2.77
CA CYS A 212 9.52 -12.44 1.39
C CYS A 212 10.64 -11.88 0.50
N PHE A 213 11.63 -11.19 1.09
CA PHE A 213 12.69 -10.53 0.35
C PHE A 213 13.84 -11.50 0.04
N GLY A 214 14.17 -11.66 -1.24
CA GLY A 214 15.23 -12.54 -1.71
C GLY A 214 14.81 -13.99 -1.97
N GLN A 215 13.51 -14.30 -1.96
CA GLN A 215 13.03 -15.48 -2.67
C GLN A 215 13.28 -15.27 -4.16
N LYS A 216 14.26 -15.99 -4.71
CA LYS A 216 14.44 -16.10 -6.17
C LYS A 216 13.07 -16.37 -6.77
N SER A 217 12.64 -15.55 -7.73
CA SER A 217 11.50 -15.86 -8.56
C SER A 217 11.79 -17.20 -9.25
N GLN A 218 11.31 -18.30 -8.67
CA GLN A 218 11.47 -19.66 -9.20
C GLN A 218 10.74 -19.85 -10.55
N GLU A 219 10.05 -18.83 -11.05
CA GLU A 219 9.35 -18.88 -12.33
C GLU A 219 10.26 -18.57 -13.54
N GLY A 220 11.51 -18.11 -13.31
CA GLY A 220 12.46 -17.79 -14.40
C GLY A 220 13.38 -18.94 -14.85
N LEU A 221 13.46 -20.04 -14.08
CA LEU A 221 14.41 -21.14 -14.34
C LEU A 221 13.72 -22.44 -14.81
N SER A 222 12.40 -22.42 -14.98
CA SER A 222 11.61 -23.48 -15.62
C SER A 222 11.33 -23.18 -17.11
N ARG A 223 11.87 -22.07 -17.65
CA ARG A 223 11.73 -21.64 -19.04
C ARG A 223 13.07 -21.29 -19.69
N ALA A 224 14.14 -21.96 -19.27
CA ALA A 224 15.43 -21.95 -19.95
C ALA A 224 15.79 -23.40 -20.29
#